data_AF-A0A3D3RJQ7-F1
#
_entry.id   AF-A0A3D3RJQ7-F1
#
_cell.length_a   1.000
_cell.length_b   1.000
_cell.length_c   1.000
_cell.angle_alpha   90.00
_cell.angle_beta   90.00
_cell.angle_gamma   90.00
#
_symmetry.space_group_name_H-M   'P 1'
#
loop_
_entity.id
_entity.type
_entity.pdbx_description
1 polymer ?
#
loop_
_entity_poly.entity_id
_entity_poly.type
_entity_poly.pdbx_seq_one_letter_code
_entity_poly.pdbx_strand_id
1 'polypeptide(L)'
;MNDKTKADIIFKDFWRENERFADLFNTVVFKGKEVIRPEMLQEMDTDVSGVIEFKQYKETIARTRDVVKKSAYGIEFVVLGIESQKSIHYAMPLRTMIYDALGYLKEYQDITRKRKKEKKETQEEFLSNMRKEDRLHPIITIVIYYGETLWDGPFSLGDMMIEMPQEIKDIFIDYRMNLLQVRDSSQYIFQNEDVQTVFEISREIFEEQFDKIKEQYRNRDIKSELLTVIGKITDSKAIIKQGLESKEGVNMCKALENLENQGKQKGIEEGKLEAAKVMIENGMDLEFVAEKLNLKKELVENFMKNTKK
;
A
#
# COMPACT_ATOMS: atom_id res chain seq x y z
N MET A 1 16.91 -10.34 4.81
CA MET A 1 15.67 -10.24 4.00
C MET A 1 15.15 -8.82 4.17
N ASN A 2 15.01 -8.09 3.06
CA ASN A 2 14.64 -6.66 3.09
C ASN A 2 13.24 -6.43 3.69
N ASP A 3 13.09 -5.39 4.51
CA ASP A 3 11.83 -4.94 5.13
C ASP A 3 10.71 -4.69 4.09
N LYS A 4 11.12 -4.38 2.85
CA LYS A 4 10.24 -4.18 1.68
C LYS A 4 9.50 -5.46 1.26
N THR A 5 10.17 -6.62 1.30
CA THR A 5 9.59 -7.89 0.80
C THR A 5 8.54 -8.47 1.74
N LYS A 6 8.53 -8.10 3.03
CA LYS A 6 7.49 -8.49 3.99
C LYS A 6 6.28 -7.55 3.96
N ALA A 7 6.51 -6.27 3.61
CA ALA A 7 5.48 -5.26 3.50
C ALA A 7 4.44 -5.60 2.42
N ASP A 8 4.94 -5.94 1.23
CA ASP A 8 4.10 -6.25 0.07
C ASP A 8 3.24 -7.50 0.31
N ILE A 9 3.74 -8.47 1.09
CA ILE A 9 3.02 -9.70 1.43
C ILE A 9 1.81 -9.41 2.34
N ILE A 10 1.96 -8.56 3.36
CA ILE A 10 0.87 -8.26 4.31
C ILE A 10 -0.33 -7.62 3.60
N PHE A 11 -0.10 -6.60 2.76
CA PHE A 11 -1.19 -5.96 2.01
C PHE A 11 -1.75 -6.90 0.95
N LYS A 12 -0.89 -7.65 0.26
CA LYS A 12 -1.32 -8.64 -0.73
C LYS A 12 -2.26 -9.68 -0.13
N ASP A 13 -1.91 -10.25 1.01
CA ASP A 13 -2.72 -11.25 1.70
C ASP A 13 -4.06 -10.66 2.15
N PHE A 14 -4.04 -9.45 2.73
CA PHE A 14 -5.25 -8.76 3.18
C PHE A 14 -6.26 -8.51 2.06
N TRP A 15 -5.80 -8.00 0.91
CA TRP A 15 -6.64 -7.69 -0.25
C TRP A 15 -6.95 -8.92 -1.12
N ARG A 16 -6.35 -10.08 -0.83
CA ARG A 16 -6.64 -11.33 -1.54
C ARG A 16 -8.05 -11.83 -1.27
N GLU A 17 -8.63 -11.51 -0.12
CA GLU A 17 -10.04 -11.83 0.17
C GLU A 17 -10.99 -11.06 -0.76
N ASN A 18 -11.93 -11.77 -1.39
CA ASN A 18 -12.82 -11.17 -2.38
C ASN A 18 -13.81 -10.17 -1.79
N GLU A 19 -14.31 -10.42 -0.57
CA GLU A 19 -15.25 -9.52 0.09
C GLU A 19 -14.60 -8.16 0.40
N ARG A 20 -13.41 -8.18 1.01
CA ARG A 20 -12.62 -6.97 1.29
C ARG A 20 -12.30 -6.18 0.02
N PHE A 21 -11.89 -6.89 -1.03
CA PHE A 21 -11.55 -6.28 -2.31
C PHE A 21 -12.76 -5.65 -3.02
N ALA A 22 -13.89 -6.37 -3.06
CA ALA A 22 -15.11 -5.86 -3.67
C ALA A 22 -15.63 -4.62 -2.93
N ASP A 23 -15.64 -4.67 -1.59
CA ASP A 23 -16.08 -3.57 -0.75
C ASP A 23 -15.23 -2.30 -0.93
N LEU A 24 -13.90 -2.45 -1.06
CA LEU A 24 -13.00 -1.33 -1.39
C LEU A 24 -13.43 -0.63 -2.69
N PHE A 25 -13.61 -1.37 -3.77
CA PHE A 25 -13.97 -0.78 -5.07
C PHE A 25 -15.39 -0.22 -5.08
N ASN A 26 -16.35 -0.93 -4.49
CA ASN A 26 -17.73 -0.49 -4.38
C ASN A 26 -17.82 0.84 -3.62
N THR A 27 -17.08 0.95 -2.52
CA THR A 27 -17.07 2.14 -1.67
C THR A 27 -16.35 3.31 -2.35
N VAL A 28 -15.12 3.08 -2.86
CA VAL A 28 -14.25 4.17 -3.35
C VAL A 28 -14.58 4.59 -4.77
N VAL A 29 -14.71 3.64 -5.69
CA VAL A 29 -14.89 3.92 -7.13
C VAL A 29 -16.37 4.06 -7.47
N PHE A 30 -17.20 3.15 -6.94
CA PHE A 30 -18.64 3.13 -7.25
C PHE A 30 -19.51 3.89 -6.22
N LYS A 31 -18.88 4.65 -5.32
CA LYS A 31 -19.53 5.56 -4.36
C LYS A 31 -20.58 4.86 -3.49
N GLY A 32 -20.22 3.70 -2.96
CA GLY A 32 -21.06 2.87 -2.09
C GLY A 32 -22.07 1.99 -2.82
N LYS A 33 -22.12 2.00 -4.16
CA LYS A 33 -22.98 1.10 -4.93
C LYS A 33 -22.32 -0.26 -5.07
N GLU A 34 -23.08 -1.32 -4.77
CA GLU A 34 -22.65 -2.71 -4.95
C GLU A 34 -22.64 -3.08 -6.44
N VAL A 35 -21.52 -2.80 -7.10
CA VAL A 35 -21.31 -3.13 -8.53
C VAL A 35 -20.47 -4.40 -8.65
N ILE A 36 -19.40 -4.50 -7.89
CA ILE A 36 -18.52 -5.67 -7.84
C ILE A 36 -19.07 -6.66 -6.82
N ARG A 37 -19.38 -7.87 -7.28
CA ARG A 37 -19.80 -8.98 -6.42
C ARG A 37 -18.60 -9.86 -6.06
N PRO A 38 -18.37 -10.19 -4.78
CA PRO A 38 -17.24 -10.99 -4.34
C PRO A 38 -17.13 -12.36 -5.05
N GLU A 39 -18.26 -13.00 -5.35
CA GLU A 39 -18.31 -14.33 -5.96
C GLU A 39 -17.91 -14.33 -7.44
N MET A 40 -17.95 -13.15 -8.07
CA MET A 40 -17.57 -12.96 -9.47
C MET A 40 -16.09 -12.59 -9.64
N LEU A 41 -15.36 -12.38 -8.54
CA LEU A 41 -13.94 -12.04 -8.57
C LEU A 41 -13.05 -13.27 -8.69
N GLN A 42 -12.19 -13.26 -9.70
CA GLN A 42 -11.15 -14.25 -9.92
C GLN A 42 -9.77 -13.58 -9.80
N GLU A 43 -8.88 -14.22 -9.05
CA GLU A 43 -7.50 -13.74 -8.91
C GLU A 43 -6.77 -13.83 -10.25
N MET A 44 -6.11 -12.74 -10.65
CA MET A 44 -5.21 -12.73 -11.79
C MET A 44 -3.76 -12.68 -11.30
N ASP A 45 -2.86 -13.27 -12.07
CA ASP A 45 -1.43 -13.15 -11.80
C ASP A 45 -1.04 -11.66 -11.76
N THR A 46 -0.47 -11.24 -10.64
CA THR A 46 -0.04 -9.85 -10.39
C THR A 46 1.13 -9.46 -11.29
N ASP A 47 1.81 -10.44 -11.89
CA ASP A 47 2.84 -10.25 -12.91
C ASP A 47 2.21 -9.88 -14.26
N VAL A 48 1.63 -8.68 -14.31
CA VAL A 48 1.24 -8.02 -15.55
C VAL A 48 2.50 -7.54 -16.31
N SER A 49 3.64 -7.44 -15.60
CA SER A 49 4.98 -7.19 -16.13
C SER A 49 5.62 -8.44 -16.74
N GLY A 50 4.91 -9.15 -17.61
CA GLY A 50 5.57 -10.08 -18.52
C GLY A 50 6.55 -9.25 -19.37
N VAL A 51 7.85 -9.34 -19.08
CA VAL A 51 8.96 -8.59 -19.69
C VAL A 51 8.59 -7.99 -21.05
N ILE A 52 8.22 -6.71 -21.07
CA ILE A 52 7.99 -5.99 -22.33
C ILE A 52 9.36 -5.51 -22.80
N GLU A 53 10.01 -6.31 -23.65
CA GLU A 53 11.28 -5.95 -24.29
C GLU A 53 11.06 -4.81 -25.31
N PHE A 54 11.18 -3.56 -24.87
CA PHE A 54 11.61 -2.50 -25.76
C PHE A 54 13.13 -2.62 -25.91
N LYS A 55 13.62 -2.87 -27.14
CA LYS A 55 15.05 -3.11 -27.45
C LYS A 55 16.03 -2.00 -26.99
N GLN A 56 15.55 -0.88 -26.46
CA GLN A 56 16.35 0.22 -25.90
C GLN A 56 15.98 0.62 -24.46
N TYR A 57 15.01 -0.04 -23.82
CA TYR A 57 14.51 0.32 -22.47
C TYR A 57 14.54 -0.91 -21.55
N LYS A 58 15.73 -1.51 -21.43
CA LYS A 58 15.93 -2.81 -20.78
C LYS A 58 16.00 -2.75 -19.25
N GLU A 59 15.90 -1.57 -18.65
CA GLU A 59 15.99 -1.41 -17.20
C GLU A 59 14.75 -0.69 -16.66
N THR A 60 14.12 -1.30 -15.65
CA THR A 60 13.14 -0.69 -14.71
C THR A 60 11.64 -0.78 -15.04
N ILE A 61 11.14 -1.88 -15.60
CA ILE A 61 9.68 -2.19 -15.55
C ILE A 61 9.45 -3.60 -14.98
N ALA A 62 10.15 -3.92 -13.89
CA ALA A 62 9.84 -5.06 -13.03
C ALA A 62 9.22 -4.52 -11.74
N ARG A 63 7.97 -4.04 -11.82
CA ARG A 63 7.19 -3.71 -10.63
C ARG A 63 5.76 -4.21 -10.82
N THR A 64 5.41 -5.10 -9.92
CA THR A 64 4.17 -5.84 -9.82
C THR A 64 3.16 -5.01 -9.02
N ARG A 65 1.88 -4.99 -9.41
CA ARG A 65 0.79 -4.47 -8.55
C ARG A 65 0.65 -5.36 -7.32
N ASP A 66 0.15 -4.83 -6.21
CA ASP A 66 -0.02 -5.62 -4.99
C ASP A 66 -1.07 -6.74 -5.20
N VAL A 67 -2.22 -6.38 -5.76
CA VAL A 67 -3.31 -7.31 -6.08
C VAL A 67 -3.98 -6.94 -7.40
N VAL A 68 -4.27 -7.94 -8.24
CA VAL A 68 -5.04 -7.81 -9.47
C VAL A 68 -6.15 -8.85 -9.49
N LYS A 69 -7.40 -8.43 -9.71
CA LYS A 69 -8.55 -9.32 -9.86
C LYS A 69 -9.34 -9.03 -11.12
N LYS A 70 -10.03 -10.05 -11.64
CA LYS A 70 -10.96 -9.96 -12.76
C LYS A 70 -12.37 -10.20 -12.26
N SER A 71 -13.30 -9.28 -12.51
CA SER A 71 -14.72 -9.48 -12.22
C SER A 71 -15.49 -9.78 -13.51
N ALA A 72 -16.45 -10.71 -13.49
CA ALA A 72 -17.33 -10.99 -14.63
C ALA A 72 -18.66 -10.23 -14.49
N TYR A 73 -18.81 -9.09 -15.17
CA TYR A 73 -20.04 -8.31 -15.15
C TYR A 73 -20.95 -8.72 -16.31
N GLY A 74 -21.82 -9.71 -16.10
CA GLY A 74 -22.89 -10.02 -17.07
C GLY A 74 -22.44 -10.37 -18.50
N ILE A 75 -21.21 -10.88 -18.66
CA ILE A 75 -20.49 -11.32 -19.90
C ILE A 75 -19.25 -10.45 -20.26
N GLU A 76 -19.04 -9.29 -19.62
CA GLU A 76 -17.84 -8.45 -19.85
C GLU A 76 -16.99 -8.32 -18.56
N PHE A 77 -15.68 -8.51 -18.68
CA PHE A 77 -14.80 -8.53 -17.51
C PHE A 77 -14.15 -7.17 -17.22
N VAL A 78 -13.84 -6.88 -15.94
CA VAL A 78 -13.06 -5.68 -15.52
C VAL A 78 -11.82 -6.12 -14.74
N VAL A 79 -10.65 -5.56 -15.06
CA VAL A 79 -9.40 -5.78 -14.31
C VAL A 79 -9.27 -4.71 -13.24
N LEU A 80 -9.14 -5.13 -11.99
CA LEU A 80 -9.11 -4.25 -10.83
C LEU A 80 -7.74 -4.36 -10.15
N GLY A 81 -7.04 -3.24 -9.97
CA GLY A 81 -5.69 -3.18 -9.39
C GLY A 81 -5.60 -2.37 -8.09
N ILE A 82 -4.79 -2.84 -7.14
CA ILE A 82 -4.42 -2.07 -5.93
C ILE A 82 -2.91 -1.81 -5.95
N GLU A 83 -2.53 -0.56 -5.68
CA GLU A 83 -1.15 -0.15 -5.44
C GLU A 83 -1.07 0.56 -4.08
N SER A 84 -0.41 -0.06 -3.11
CA SER A 84 -0.23 0.49 -1.75
C SER A 84 1.08 1.26 -1.70
N GLN A 85 1.02 2.54 -1.33
CA GLN A 85 2.16 3.43 -1.34
C GLN A 85 2.33 4.16 -0.01
N LYS A 86 3.50 4.00 0.64
CA LYS A 86 3.85 4.73 1.88
C LYS A 86 4.29 6.18 1.62
N SER A 87 5.16 6.37 0.63
CA SER A 87 5.83 7.64 0.37
C SER A 87 5.22 8.34 -0.82
N ILE A 88 5.11 9.66 -0.77
CA ILE A 88 4.59 10.43 -1.90
C ILE A 88 5.51 10.22 -3.11
N HIS A 89 4.90 9.95 -4.25
CA HIS A 89 5.60 9.75 -5.51
C HIS A 89 4.96 10.67 -6.55
N TYR A 90 5.62 11.78 -6.86
CA TYR A 90 5.04 12.83 -7.70
C TYR A 90 4.75 12.42 -9.15
N ALA A 91 5.25 11.27 -9.60
CA ALA A 91 4.88 10.70 -10.91
C ALA A 91 3.86 9.55 -10.80
N MET A 92 3.04 9.49 -9.74
CA MET A 92 2.05 8.41 -9.57
C MET A 92 1.02 8.36 -10.70
N PRO A 93 0.40 9.46 -11.17
CA PRO A 93 -0.55 9.38 -12.28
C PRO A 93 0.07 8.77 -13.55
N LEU A 94 1.29 9.18 -13.91
CA LEU A 94 2.06 8.58 -15.01
C LEU A 94 2.34 7.09 -14.78
N ARG A 95 2.75 6.72 -13.56
CA ARG A 95 3.02 5.33 -13.21
C ARG A 95 1.77 4.45 -13.33
N THR A 96 0.62 4.93 -12.84
CA THR A 96 -0.67 4.23 -12.95
C THR A 96 -1.09 4.10 -14.41
N MET A 97 -0.96 5.16 -15.22
CA MET A 97 -1.23 5.10 -16.66
C MET A 97 -0.38 4.04 -17.35
N ILE A 98 0.93 4.02 -17.07
CA ILE A 98 1.84 3.03 -17.67
C ILE A 98 1.36 1.63 -17.28
N TYR A 99 1.03 1.37 -16.03
CA TYR A 99 0.54 0.04 -15.63
C TYR A 99 -0.75 -0.37 -16.33
N ASP A 100 -1.72 0.53 -16.46
CA ASP A 100 -2.95 0.24 -17.20
C ASP A 100 -2.64 -0.04 -18.68
N ALA A 101 -1.79 0.78 -19.31
CA ALA A 101 -1.39 0.60 -20.70
C ALA A 101 -0.68 -0.74 -20.95
N LEU A 102 0.22 -1.16 -20.05
CA LEU A 102 0.88 -2.48 -20.13
C LEU A 102 -0.13 -3.62 -19.93
N GLY A 103 -1.14 -3.43 -19.07
CA GLY A 103 -2.25 -4.37 -18.91
C GLY A 103 -3.04 -4.56 -20.21
N TYR A 104 -3.43 -3.47 -20.87
CA TYR A 104 -4.09 -3.52 -22.17
C TYR A 104 -3.20 -4.15 -23.24
N LEU A 105 -1.89 -3.88 -23.24
CA LEU A 105 -0.96 -4.49 -24.18
C LEU A 105 -0.87 -6.02 -23.98
N LYS A 106 -0.82 -6.49 -22.73
CA LYS A 106 -0.84 -7.93 -22.42
C LYS A 106 -2.13 -8.58 -22.91
N GLU A 107 -3.27 -7.94 -22.64
CA GLU A 107 -4.57 -8.45 -23.10
C GLU A 107 -4.65 -8.51 -24.63
N TYR A 108 -4.22 -7.46 -25.33
CA TYR A 108 -4.10 -7.44 -26.78
C TYR A 108 -3.25 -8.61 -27.29
N GLN A 109 -2.09 -8.87 -26.68
CA GLN A 109 -1.23 -10.00 -27.04
C GLN A 109 -1.94 -11.35 -26.84
N ASP A 110 -2.76 -11.49 -25.81
CA ASP A 110 -3.51 -12.73 -25.55
C ASP A 110 -4.66 -12.95 -26.54
N ILE A 111 -5.40 -11.89 -26.88
CA ILE A 111 -6.44 -11.92 -27.93
C ILE A 111 -5.81 -12.34 -29.26
N THR A 112 -4.75 -11.64 -29.68
CA THR A 112 -4.07 -11.90 -30.95
C THR A 112 -3.47 -13.31 -31.01
N ARG A 113 -2.89 -13.82 -29.90
CA ARG A 113 -2.36 -15.20 -29.80
C ARG A 113 -3.46 -16.24 -29.99
N LYS A 114 -4.61 -16.10 -29.34
CA LYS A 114 -5.75 -17.02 -29.48
C LYS A 114 -6.23 -17.08 -30.93
N ARG A 115 -6.23 -15.94 -31.61
CA ARG A 115 -6.70 -15.78 -33.00
C ARG A 115 -5.67 -16.14 -34.07
N LYS A 116 -4.39 -16.42 -33.73
CA LYS A 116 -3.35 -16.77 -34.72
C LYS A 116 -3.71 -17.96 -35.62
N LYS A 117 -4.58 -18.86 -35.16
CA LYS A 117 -5.02 -20.04 -35.89
C LYS A 117 -6.32 -19.84 -36.68
N GLU A 118 -6.96 -18.69 -36.52
CA GLU A 118 -8.22 -18.36 -37.17
C GLU A 118 -7.97 -17.64 -38.51
N LYS A 119 -8.86 -17.87 -39.49
CA LYS A 119 -8.82 -17.14 -40.75
C LYS A 119 -9.25 -15.68 -40.48
N LYS A 120 -8.52 -14.74 -41.08
CA LYS A 120 -8.83 -13.31 -41.02
C LYS A 120 -9.60 -12.91 -42.27
N GLU A 121 -10.62 -12.09 -42.12
CA GLU A 121 -11.59 -11.82 -43.19
C GLU A 121 -11.22 -10.56 -43.99
N THR A 122 -10.49 -9.62 -43.37
CA THR A 122 -10.10 -8.34 -44.01
C THR A 122 -8.60 -8.05 -43.92
N GLN A 123 -8.13 -7.11 -44.74
CA GLN A 123 -6.75 -6.64 -44.73
C GLN A 123 -6.41 -5.90 -43.42
N GLU A 124 -7.36 -5.13 -42.90
CA GLU A 124 -7.23 -4.38 -41.65
C GLU A 124 -7.07 -5.33 -40.46
N GLU A 125 -7.85 -6.42 -40.40
CA GLU A 125 -7.69 -7.47 -39.39
C GLU A 125 -6.36 -8.22 -39.53
N PHE A 126 -5.89 -8.37 -40.76
CA PHE A 126 -4.57 -8.93 -41.02
C PHE A 126 -3.47 -8.06 -40.40
N LEU A 127 -3.52 -6.75 -40.62
CA LEU A 127 -2.53 -5.78 -40.14
C LEU A 127 -2.59 -5.59 -38.61
N SER A 128 -3.78 -5.45 -38.03
CA SER A 128 -3.96 -5.20 -36.60
C SER A 128 -3.86 -6.47 -35.75
N ASN A 129 -4.01 -7.65 -36.34
CA ASN A 129 -4.21 -8.93 -35.63
C ASN A 129 -5.45 -8.97 -34.72
N MET A 130 -6.34 -7.98 -34.81
CA MET A 130 -7.62 -7.92 -34.10
C MET A 130 -8.77 -7.91 -35.08
N ARG A 131 -9.91 -8.46 -34.65
CA ARG A 131 -11.17 -8.32 -35.37
C ARG A 131 -11.91 -7.05 -34.98
N LYS A 132 -12.84 -6.63 -35.84
CA LYS A 132 -13.67 -5.44 -35.60
C LYS A 132 -14.51 -5.55 -34.32
N GLU A 133 -14.92 -6.76 -33.96
CA GLU A 133 -15.70 -7.06 -32.76
C GLU A 133 -14.85 -7.29 -31.50
N ASP A 134 -13.52 -7.37 -31.62
CA ASP A 134 -12.66 -7.51 -30.44
C ASP A 134 -12.83 -6.29 -29.53
N ARG A 135 -12.96 -6.54 -28.23
CA ARG A 135 -13.03 -5.53 -27.18
C ARG A 135 -11.98 -5.85 -26.12
N LEU A 136 -11.37 -4.80 -25.58
CA LEU A 136 -10.51 -4.90 -24.41
C LEU A 136 -11.36 -4.73 -23.14
N HIS A 137 -10.94 -5.37 -22.07
CA HIS A 137 -11.60 -5.28 -20.78
C HIS A 137 -11.14 -4.01 -20.05
N PRO A 138 -12.05 -3.19 -19.49
CA PRO A 138 -11.65 -2.02 -18.71
C PRO A 138 -10.70 -2.38 -17.57
N ILE A 139 -9.66 -1.56 -17.38
CA ILE A 139 -8.73 -1.65 -16.25
C ILE A 139 -8.98 -0.46 -15.33
N ILE A 140 -9.25 -0.72 -14.05
CA ILE A 140 -9.49 0.30 -13.02
C ILE A 140 -8.53 0.04 -11.86
N THR A 141 -7.72 1.05 -11.51
CA THR A 141 -6.72 0.94 -10.45
C THR A 141 -7.02 1.92 -9.32
N ILE A 142 -6.96 1.46 -8.07
CA ILE A 142 -6.96 2.29 -6.85
C ILE A 142 -5.54 2.32 -6.29
N VAL A 143 -5.03 3.53 -6.07
CA VAL A 143 -3.82 3.78 -5.30
C VAL A 143 -4.23 3.99 -3.84
N ILE A 144 -3.71 3.18 -2.92
CA ILE A 144 -3.91 3.34 -1.48
C ILE A 144 -2.67 4.03 -0.91
N TYR A 145 -2.82 5.30 -0.55
CA TYR A 145 -1.78 6.06 0.12
C TYR A 145 -1.96 5.97 1.64
N TYR A 146 -0.95 5.43 2.31
CA TYR A 146 -0.96 5.19 3.76
C TYR A 146 0.18 5.94 4.48
N GLY A 147 0.62 7.07 3.91
CA GLY A 147 1.61 7.94 4.55
C GLY A 147 1.03 8.73 5.74
N GLU A 148 1.93 9.18 6.62
CA GLU A 148 1.60 10.00 7.79
C GLU A 148 1.21 11.44 7.43
N THR A 149 1.52 11.92 6.24
CA THR A 149 1.07 13.24 5.76
C THR A 149 -0.10 13.08 4.80
N LEU A 150 -0.81 14.17 4.51
CA LEU A 150 -1.76 14.17 3.38
C LEU A 150 -0.99 14.12 2.06
N TRP A 151 -1.64 13.59 1.02
CA TRP A 151 -1.10 13.56 -0.32
C TRP A 151 -1.02 14.98 -0.90
N ASP A 152 0.19 15.40 -1.28
CA ASP A 152 0.48 16.70 -1.91
C ASP A 152 0.94 16.55 -3.37
N GLY A 153 0.83 15.34 -3.93
CA GLY A 153 1.20 15.05 -5.31
C GLY A 153 0.05 15.24 -6.31
N PRO A 154 0.35 15.09 -7.61
CA PRO A 154 -0.65 15.20 -8.66
C PRO A 154 -1.67 14.04 -8.61
N PHE A 155 -2.91 14.34 -8.99
CA PHE A 155 -4.02 13.39 -9.12
C PHE A 155 -4.26 12.97 -10.57
N SER A 156 -3.75 13.75 -11.52
CA SER A 156 -3.86 13.48 -12.95
C SER A 156 -2.56 13.76 -13.71
N LEU A 157 -2.51 13.36 -14.97
CA LEU A 157 -1.41 13.78 -15.85
C LEU A 157 -1.42 15.29 -16.07
N GLY A 158 -2.61 15.90 -16.13
CA GLY A 158 -2.78 17.35 -16.25
C GLY A 158 -2.11 18.11 -15.13
N ASP A 159 -2.22 17.62 -13.89
CA ASP A 159 -1.52 18.20 -12.72
C ASP A 159 0.01 18.10 -12.84
N MET A 160 0.52 17.20 -13.68
CA MET A 160 1.96 17.03 -13.96
C MET A 160 2.45 17.88 -15.13
N MET A 161 1.54 18.46 -15.92
CA MET A 161 1.91 19.24 -17.10
C MET A 161 2.41 20.63 -16.69
N ILE A 162 3.28 21.18 -17.53
CA ILE A 162 3.57 22.62 -17.49
C ILE A 162 2.29 23.41 -17.78
N GLU A 163 2.33 24.72 -17.53
CA GLU A 163 1.20 25.58 -17.87
C GLU A 163 0.84 25.47 -19.36
N MET A 164 -0.37 24.96 -19.61
CA MET A 164 -0.91 24.78 -20.95
C MET A 164 -1.85 25.94 -21.32
N PRO A 165 -1.77 26.49 -22.54
CA PRO A 165 -2.79 27.37 -23.10
C PRO A 165 -4.18 26.72 -23.10
N GLN A 166 -5.24 27.53 -23.06
CA GLN A 166 -6.61 27.02 -22.94
C GLN A 166 -6.98 26.09 -24.11
N GLU A 167 -6.57 26.44 -25.32
CA GLU A 167 -6.82 25.66 -26.53
C GLU A 167 -6.20 24.25 -26.45
N ILE A 168 -5.08 24.11 -25.74
CA ILE A 168 -4.42 22.81 -25.51
C ILE A 168 -5.11 22.06 -24.37
N LYS A 169 -5.48 22.74 -23.28
CA LYS A 169 -6.22 22.12 -22.16
C LYS A 169 -7.53 21.48 -22.62
N ASP A 170 -8.23 22.11 -23.55
CA ASP A 170 -9.54 21.63 -24.04
C ASP A 170 -9.46 20.32 -24.84
N ILE A 171 -8.31 20.03 -25.46
CA ILE A 171 -8.09 18.80 -26.26
C ILE A 171 -7.20 17.78 -25.54
N PHE A 172 -6.59 18.16 -24.42
CA PHE A 172 -5.70 17.30 -23.67
C PHE A 172 -6.46 16.13 -23.02
N ILE A 173 -6.01 14.91 -23.28
CA ILE A 173 -6.60 13.71 -22.68
C ILE A 173 -5.99 13.52 -21.29
N ASP A 174 -6.69 14.03 -20.28
CA ASP A 174 -6.22 13.96 -18.91
C ASP A 174 -6.52 12.61 -18.26
N TYR A 175 -5.47 11.81 -18.07
CA TYR A 175 -5.55 10.54 -17.34
C TYR A 175 -5.55 10.82 -15.83
N ARG A 176 -6.63 10.43 -15.15
CA ARG A 176 -6.82 10.60 -13.69
C ARG A 176 -6.60 9.28 -12.95
N MET A 177 -5.90 9.32 -11.83
CA MET A 177 -5.78 8.16 -10.93
C MET A 177 -6.90 8.15 -9.89
N ASN A 178 -7.29 6.96 -9.42
CA ASN A 178 -8.13 6.84 -8.22
C ASN A 178 -7.21 6.74 -6.99
N LEU A 179 -7.33 7.67 -6.05
CA LEU A 179 -6.52 7.70 -4.83
C LEU A 179 -7.42 7.57 -3.60
N LEU A 180 -7.15 6.58 -2.75
CA LEU A 180 -7.64 6.52 -1.38
C LEU A 180 -6.49 6.90 -0.45
N GLN A 181 -6.75 7.83 0.47
CA GLN A 181 -5.80 8.18 1.53
C GLN A 181 -6.31 7.63 2.87
N VAL A 182 -5.46 6.92 3.60
CA VAL A 182 -5.83 6.39 4.92
C VAL A 182 -6.21 7.52 5.89
N ARG A 183 -5.45 8.62 5.89
CA ARG A 183 -5.72 9.79 6.74
C ARG A 183 -7.06 10.45 6.45
N ASP A 184 -7.47 10.46 5.18
CA ASP A 184 -8.75 11.06 4.74
C ASP A 184 -9.83 9.99 4.50
N SER A 185 -9.72 8.85 5.19
CA SER A 185 -10.63 7.72 4.98
C SER A 185 -11.99 7.86 5.67
N SER A 186 -12.20 8.88 6.50
CA SER A 186 -13.45 9.11 7.24
C SER A 186 -14.65 9.43 6.33
N GLN A 187 -14.40 9.85 5.09
CA GLN A 187 -15.43 10.06 4.07
C GLN A 187 -16.01 8.75 3.52
N TYR A 188 -15.37 7.61 3.77
CA TYR A 188 -15.78 6.31 3.29
C TYR A 188 -16.45 5.49 4.41
N ILE A 189 -17.53 4.81 4.06
CA ILE A 189 -18.23 3.85 4.92
C ILE A 189 -18.15 2.49 4.24
N PHE A 190 -17.23 1.66 4.71
CA PHE A 190 -17.01 0.31 4.22
C PHE A 190 -18.03 -0.64 4.82
N GLN A 191 -18.58 -1.55 4.00
CA GLN A 191 -19.53 -2.55 4.48
C GLN A 191 -18.80 -3.75 5.12
N ASN A 192 -17.57 -4.02 4.68
CA ASN A 192 -16.74 -5.06 5.25
C ASN A 192 -16.09 -4.54 6.55
N GLU A 193 -16.43 -5.20 7.66
CA GLU A 193 -16.00 -4.79 9.00
C GLU A 193 -14.48 -4.81 9.17
N ASP A 194 -13.78 -5.75 8.53
CA ASP A 194 -12.32 -5.84 8.59
C ASP A 194 -11.67 -4.63 7.88
N VAL A 195 -12.21 -4.24 6.71
CA VAL A 195 -11.76 -3.05 5.96
C VAL A 195 -12.02 -1.78 6.76
N GLN A 196 -13.23 -1.63 7.30
CA GLN A 196 -13.60 -0.50 8.15
C GLN A 196 -12.65 -0.38 9.35
N THR A 197 -12.44 -1.47 10.09
CA THR A 197 -11.58 -1.53 11.27
C THR A 197 -10.14 -1.12 10.95
N VAL A 198 -9.55 -1.64 9.86
CA VAL A 198 -8.17 -1.32 9.47
C VAL A 198 -8.00 0.17 9.16
N PHE A 199 -8.91 0.76 8.38
CA PHE A 199 -8.81 2.17 8.03
C PHE A 199 -9.09 3.09 9.21
N GLU A 200 -10.10 2.78 10.03
CA GLU A 200 -10.44 3.57 11.22
C GLU A 200 -9.31 3.60 12.23
N ILE A 201 -8.82 2.44 12.68
CA ILE A 201 -7.77 2.38 13.69
C ILE A 201 -6.48 3.02 13.16
N SER A 202 -6.13 2.77 11.90
CA SER A 202 -4.93 3.37 11.30
C SER A 202 -5.02 4.90 11.22
N ARG A 203 -6.19 5.43 10.83
CA ARG A 203 -6.44 6.88 10.80
C ARG A 203 -6.36 7.48 12.20
N GLU A 204 -6.98 6.84 13.19
CA GLU A 204 -6.97 7.33 14.58
C GLU A 204 -5.56 7.29 15.20
N ILE A 205 -4.72 6.32 14.84
CA ILE A 205 -3.30 6.31 15.22
C ILE A 205 -2.56 7.50 14.59
N PHE A 206 -2.79 7.78 13.31
CA PHE A 206 -2.19 8.93 12.61
C PHE A 206 -2.67 10.30 13.11
N GLU A 207 -3.84 10.35 13.75
CA GLU A 207 -4.42 11.53 14.41
C GLU A 207 -4.12 11.57 15.91
N GLU A 208 -3.33 10.62 16.43
CA GLU A 208 -3.00 10.48 17.86
C GLU A 208 -4.23 10.34 18.78
N GLN A 209 -5.37 9.87 18.25
CA GLN A 209 -6.62 9.67 18.98
C GLN A 209 -6.65 8.34 19.73
N PHE A 210 -5.61 8.04 20.51
CA PHE A 210 -5.48 6.74 21.19
C PHE A 210 -6.60 6.46 22.20
N ASP A 211 -7.12 7.49 22.87
CA ASP A 211 -8.22 7.34 23.83
C ASP A 211 -9.51 6.92 23.15
N LYS A 212 -9.75 7.42 21.92
CA LYS A 212 -10.91 7.04 21.11
C LYS A 212 -10.83 5.58 20.68
N ILE A 213 -9.65 5.12 20.24
CA ILE A 213 -9.40 3.71 19.94
C ILE A 213 -9.68 2.86 21.18
N LYS A 214 -9.17 3.27 22.35
CA LYS A 214 -9.37 2.55 23.62
C LYS A 214 -10.84 2.48 24.01
N GLU A 215 -11.60 3.54 23.81
CA GLU A 215 -13.03 3.57 24.12
C GLU A 215 -13.84 2.66 23.18
N GLN A 216 -13.63 2.80 21.87
CA GLN A 216 -14.37 2.05 20.85
C GLN A 216 -14.05 0.56 20.85
N TYR A 217 -12.79 0.19 21.08
CA TYR A 217 -12.31 -1.19 20.95
C TYR A 217 -11.96 -1.84 22.31
N ARG A 218 -12.44 -1.29 23.44
CA ARG A 218 -12.14 -1.80 24.80
C ARG A 218 -12.43 -3.29 24.98
N ASN A 219 -13.62 -3.71 24.56
CA ASN A 219 -14.16 -5.05 24.79
C ASN A 219 -14.18 -5.90 23.52
N ARG A 220 -13.32 -5.56 22.55
CA ARG A 220 -13.29 -6.19 21.25
C ARG A 220 -11.87 -6.64 20.92
N ASP A 221 -11.73 -7.91 20.60
CA ASP A 221 -10.47 -8.43 20.07
C ASP A 221 -10.37 -8.14 18.58
N ILE A 222 -9.21 -7.63 18.18
CA ILE A 222 -8.85 -7.40 16.78
C ILE A 222 -8.19 -8.68 16.26
N LYS A 223 -8.65 -9.18 15.11
CA LYS A 223 -8.01 -10.35 14.47
C LYS A 223 -6.52 -10.06 14.26
N SER A 224 -5.67 -11.05 14.55
CA SER A 224 -4.20 -10.92 14.44
C SER A 224 -3.72 -10.40 13.08
N GLU A 225 -4.41 -10.81 12.01
CA GLU A 225 -4.17 -10.33 10.65
C GLU A 225 -4.40 -8.82 10.52
N LEU A 226 -5.54 -8.30 10.99
CA LEU A 226 -5.85 -6.87 10.92
C LEU A 226 -4.84 -6.04 11.72
N LEU A 227 -4.45 -6.52 12.90
CA LEU A 227 -3.44 -5.86 13.70
C LEU A 227 -2.09 -5.78 12.96
N THR A 228 -1.74 -6.82 12.21
CA THR A 228 -0.53 -6.84 11.37
C THR A 228 -0.60 -5.81 10.25
N VAL A 229 -1.77 -5.66 9.60
CA VAL A 229 -2.00 -4.63 8.56
C VAL A 229 -1.96 -3.22 9.17
N ILE A 230 -2.63 -2.99 10.30
CA ILE A 230 -2.62 -1.70 11.02
C ILE A 230 -1.20 -1.33 11.43
N GLY A 231 -0.46 -2.27 12.02
CA GLY A 231 0.94 -2.07 12.38
C GLY A 231 1.81 -1.77 11.17
N LYS A 232 1.48 -2.32 10.00
CA LYS A 232 2.20 -2.02 8.76
C LYS A 232 1.89 -0.63 8.20
N ILE A 233 0.63 -0.22 8.22
CA ILE A 233 0.19 1.12 7.80
C ILE A 233 0.87 2.18 8.69
N THR A 234 0.82 1.98 10.01
CA THR A 234 1.33 2.91 11.02
C THR A 234 2.83 2.80 11.28
N ASP A 235 3.55 2.01 10.48
CA ASP A 235 4.98 1.72 10.61
C ASP A 235 5.42 1.22 12.01
N SER A 236 4.48 0.66 12.77
CA SER A 236 4.71 0.20 14.14
C SER A 236 5.13 -1.27 14.18
N LYS A 237 6.45 -1.50 14.23
CA LYS A 237 7.04 -2.84 14.41
C LYS A 237 6.54 -3.54 15.67
N ALA A 238 6.23 -2.79 16.71
CA ALA A 238 5.67 -3.31 17.96
C ALA A 238 4.25 -3.85 17.77
N ILE A 239 3.39 -3.13 17.04
CA ILE A 239 2.03 -3.60 16.71
C ILE A 239 2.10 -4.84 15.80
N ILE A 240 2.98 -4.83 14.78
CA ILE A 240 3.20 -5.99 13.89
C ILE A 240 3.59 -7.23 14.70
N LYS A 241 4.55 -7.09 15.63
CA LYS A 241 5.02 -8.21 16.46
C LYS A 241 3.89 -8.80 17.29
N GLN A 242 3.04 -7.96 17.89
CA GLN A 242 1.89 -8.40 18.66
C GLN A 242 0.86 -9.16 17.83
N GLY A 243 0.64 -8.74 16.58
CA GLY A 243 -0.20 -9.47 15.63
C GLY A 243 0.36 -10.86 15.30
N LEU A 244 1.66 -10.95 14.98
CA LEU A 244 2.31 -12.21 14.61
C LEU A 244 2.41 -13.22 15.76
N GLU A 245 2.51 -12.76 17.01
CA GLU A 245 2.65 -13.62 18.19
C GLU A 245 1.30 -14.12 18.73
N SER A 246 0.17 -13.50 18.34
CA SER A 246 -1.16 -13.90 18.80
C SER A 246 -1.86 -14.86 17.85
N LYS A 247 -2.44 -15.93 18.40
CA LYS A 247 -3.28 -16.91 17.67
C LYS A 247 -4.78 -16.68 17.80
N GLU A 248 -5.24 -15.92 18.80
CA GLU A 248 -6.65 -15.82 19.19
C GLU A 248 -7.17 -14.36 19.18
N GLY A 249 -6.60 -13.51 18.34
CA GLY A 249 -6.90 -12.08 18.32
C GLY A 249 -6.17 -11.32 19.42
N VAL A 250 -6.21 -9.99 19.35
CA VAL A 250 -5.48 -9.10 20.27
C VAL A 250 -6.40 -7.99 20.74
N ASN A 251 -6.51 -7.83 22.05
CA ASN A 251 -7.16 -6.67 22.64
C ASN A 251 -6.39 -5.39 22.27
N MET A 252 -7.03 -4.47 21.55
CA MET A 252 -6.37 -3.27 21.03
C MET A 252 -5.84 -2.35 22.15
N CYS A 253 -6.54 -2.24 23.28
CA CYS A 253 -6.08 -1.45 24.42
C CYS A 253 -4.76 -1.98 24.95
N LYS A 254 -4.67 -3.30 25.14
CA LYS A 254 -3.43 -3.98 25.54
C LYS A 254 -2.33 -3.78 24.51
N ALA A 255 -2.66 -3.77 23.22
CA ALA A 255 -1.70 -3.52 22.16
C ALA A 255 -1.09 -2.11 22.23
N LEU A 256 -1.93 -1.10 22.48
CA LEU A 256 -1.51 0.29 22.69
C LEU A 256 -0.74 0.49 24.00
N GLU A 257 -1.15 -0.16 25.09
CA GLU A 257 -0.42 -0.11 26.37
C GLU A 257 0.97 -0.72 26.26
N ASN A 258 1.10 -1.85 25.55
CA ASN A 258 2.39 -2.46 25.27
C ASN A 258 3.27 -1.55 24.41
N LEU A 259 2.69 -0.87 23.42
CA LEU A 259 3.39 0.11 22.61
C LEU A 259 3.90 1.28 23.47
N GLU A 260 3.06 1.83 24.34
CA GLU A 260 3.40 2.92 25.26
C GLU A 260 4.52 2.51 26.22
N ASN A 261 4.42 1.31 26.82
CA ASN A 261 5.43 0.79 27.73
C ASN A 261 6.78 0.54 27.05
N GLN A 262 6.77 0.03 25.81
CA GLN A 262 7.98 -0.11 25.01
C GLN A 262 8.59 1.26 24.65
N GLY A 263 7.76 2.25 24.33
CA GLY A 263 8.19 3.63 24.10
C GLY A 263 8.86 4.22 25.34
N LYS A 264 8.26 4.08 26.52
CA LYS A 264 8.84 4.51 27.80
C LYS A 264 10.17 3.82 28.10
N GLN A 265 10.26 2.50 27.89
CA GLN A 265 11.50 1.76 28.11
C GLN A 265 12.63 2.22 27.19
N LYS A 266 12.34 2.42 25.89
CA LYS A 266 13.30 2.98 24.94
C LYS A 266 13.74 4.38 25.33
N GLY A 267 12.81 5.26 25.70
CA GLY A 267 13.14 6.62 26.15
C GLY A 267 14.02 6.64 27.40
N ILE A 268 13.80 5.73 28.35
CA ILE A 268 14.69 5.56 29.52
C ILE A 268 16.08 5.10 29.09
N GLU A 269 16.16 4.12 28.18
CA GLU A 269 17.44 3.61 27.68
C GLU A 269 18.22 4.67 26.90
N GLU A 270 17.58 5.41 26.00
CA GLU A 270 18.15 6.53 25.26
C GLU A 270 18.62 7.65 26.20
N GLY A 271 17.80 8.01 27.19
CA GLY A 271 18.17 9.00 28.21
C GLY A 271 19.39 8.57 29.03
N LYS A 272 19.50 7.28 29.37
CA LYS A 272 20.70 6.73 30.02
C LYS A 272 21.92 6.76 29.10
N LEU A 273 21.75 6.47 27.81
CA LEU A 273 22.86 6.50 26.85
C LEU A 273 23.39 7.92 26.62
N GLU A 274 22.52 8.91 26.52
CA GLU A 274 22.95 10.30 26.40
C GLU A 274 23.62 10.80 27.70
N ALA A 275 23.07 10.41 28.87
CA ALA A 275 23.74 10.67 30.15
C ALA A 275 25.13 10.01 30.22
N ALA A 276 25.25 8.76 29.77
CA ALA A 276 26.52 8.04 29.73
C ALA A 276 27.55 8.77 28.86
N LYS A 277 27.13 9.25 27.68
CA LYS A 277 27.97 10.03 26.78
C LYS A 277 28.49 11.30 27.45
N VAL A 278 27.60 12.10 28.04
CA VAL A 278 27.99 13.33 28.77
C VAL A 278 28.96 13.02 29.91
N MET A 279 28.73 11.93 30.65
CA MET A 279 29.62 11.55 31.77
C MET A 279 31.02 11.18 31.28
N ILE A 280 31.11 10.40 30.20
CA ILE A 280 32.39 9.96 29.61
C ILE A 280 33.14 11.14 28.98
N GLU A 281 32.44 12.05 28.30
CA GLU A 281 33.04 13.28 27.74
C GLU A 281 33.61 14.20 28.81
N ASN A 282 33.04 14.19 30.02
CA ASN A 282 33.57 14.89 31.19
C ASN A 282 34.67 14.10 31.94
N GLY A 283 35.20 13.04 31.33
CA GLY A 283 36.35 12.30 31.84
C GLY A 283 36.04 11.20 32.84
N MET A 284 34.76 10.80 33.00
CA MET A 284 34.43 9.63 33.81
C MET A 284 34.78 8.32 33.08
N ASP A 285 35.22 7.34 33.85
CA ASP A 285 35.53 6.01 33.33
C ASP A 285 34.28 5.29 32.83
N LEU A 286 34.42 4.59 31.69
CA LEU A 286 33.32 3.94 30.99
C LEU A 286 32.75 2.76 31.79
N GLU A 287 33.58 1.99 32.49
CA GLU A 287 33.14 0.87 33.32
C GLU A 287 32.27 1.39 34.47
N PHE A 288 32.72 2.46 35.13
CA PHE A 288 32.00 3.11 36.21
C PHE A 288 30.64 3.67 35.76
N VAL A 289 30.60 4.33 34.59
CA VAL A 289 29.37 4.89 34.02
C VAL A 289 28.37 3.80 33.62
N ALA A 290 28.84 2.73 32.98
CA ALA A 290 28.00 1.61 32.58
C ALA A 290 27.36 0.92 33.80
N GLU A 291 28.14 0.70 34.87
CA GLU A 291 27.64 0.15 36.13
C GLU A 291 26.61 1.08 36.78
N LYS A 292 26.91 2.38 36.90
CA LYS A 292 26.02 3.35 37.55
C LYS A 292 24.68 3.54 36.86
N LEU A 293 24.66 3.47 35.53
CA LEU A 293 23.44 3.62 34.73
C LEU A 293 22.73 2.28 34.48
N ASN A 294 23.31 1.17 34.98
CA ASN A 294 22.85 -0.19 34.74
C ASN A 294 22.69 -0.47 33.24
N LEU A 295 23.73 -0.14 32.47
CA LEU A 295 23.84 -0.35 31.02
C LEU A 295 24.89 -1.42 30.73
N LYS A 296 24.71 -2.16 29.65
CA LYS A 296 25.77 -3.05 29.14
C LYS A 296 26.89 -2.20 28.55
N LYS A 297 28.14 -2.49 28.93
CA LYS A 297 29.35 -1.83 28.45
C LYS A 297 29.40 -1.70 26.92
N GLU A 298 29.18 -2.81 26.22
CA GLU A 298 29.16 -2.87 24.74
C GLU A 298 28.15 -1.89 24.10
N LEU A 299 27.03 -1.66 24.78
CA LEU A 299 25.95 -0.81 24.29
C LEU A 299 26.35 0.66 24.34
N VAL A 300 27.02 1.07 25.43
CA VAL A 300 27.60 2.42 25.59
C VAL A 300 28.73 2.64 24.57
N GLU A 301 29.63 1.67 24.38
CA GLU A 301 30.72 1.75 23.40
C GLU A 301 30.21 1.92 21.97
N ASN A 302 29.19 1.15 21.58
CA ASN A 302 28.59 1.22 20.25
C ASN A 302 27.88 2.56 20.02
N PHE A 303 27.17 3.06 21.03
CA PHE A 303 26.52 4.37 20.97
C PHE A 303 27.55 5.49 20.76
N MET A 304 28.63 5.50 21.55
CA MET A 304 29.72 6.47 21.44
C MET A 304 30.44 6.46 20.08
N LYS A 305 30.56 5.29 19.43
CA LYS A 305 31.14 5.18 18.08
C LYS A 305 30.24 5.78 17.00
N ASN A 306 28.92 5.67 17.16
CA ASN A 306 27.95 6.15 16.19
C ASN A 306 27.74 7.67 16.28
N THR A 307 27.90 8.28 17.46
CA THR A 307 27.74 9.72 17.67
C THR A 307 28.98 10.56 17.33
N LYS A 308 30.13 9.92 17.01
CA LYS A 308 31.39 10.60 16.61
C LYS A 308 31.54 10.80 15.09
N LYS A 309 30.54 10.41 14.29
CA LYS A 309 30.45 10.70 12.85
C LYS A 309 29.54 11.90 12.61
#